data_AF-A0A0D7AK80-F1
#
_entry.id   AF-A0A0D7AK80-F1
#
_cell.length_a   1.000
_cell.length_b   1.000
_cell.length_c   1.000
_cell.angle_alpha   90.00
_cell.angle_beta   90.00
_cell.angle_gamma   90.00
#
_symmetry.space_group_name_H-M   'P 1'
#
loop_
_entity.id
_entity.type
_entity.pdbx_description
1 polymer ?
#
loop_
_entity_poly.entity_id
_entity_poly.type
_entity_poly.pdbx_seq_one_letter_code
_entity_poly.pdbx_strand_id
1 'polypeptide(L)'
;MPFIGIATHEQVNRHGQPISPHWTIVLSNTPHFNDEVHCYHIVNQDPGWSKPPVRVRLLQDSPTIIGIVLVAHVAQPMPELDAYFAAAPLCYRQDRSGLFMWSCESWVINALSVLADAQPGLLPVRAEHVYERVHARIEEMRRLKRQSSSSRLVVTNL
;
A
#
# COMPACT_ATOMS: atom_id res chain seq x y z
N MET A 1 -16.83 8.37 -4.66
CA MET A 1 -16.40 7.54 -3.52
C MET A 1 -15.15 6.83 -3.97
N PRO A 2 -13.99 7.16 -3.38
CA PRO A 2 -12.70 6.62 -3.81
C PRO A 2 -12.45 5.21 -3.27
N PHE A 3 -11.53 4.51 -3.91
CA PHE A 3 -11.01 3.20 -3.53
C PHE A 3 -9.65 3.35 -2.87
N ILE A 4 -9.42 2.58 -1.81
CA ILE A 4 -8.13 2.50 -1.11
C ILE A 4 -7.51 1.15 -1.44
N GLY A 5 -6.26 1.16 -1.90
CA GLY A 5 -5.47 -0.04 -2.15
C GLY A 5 -4.10 0.01 -1.50
N ILE A 6 -3.47 -1.15 -1.40
CA ILE A 6 -2.05 -1.31 -1.06
C ILE A 6 -1.33 -1.71 -2.34
N ALA A 7 -0.59 -0.78 -2.94
CA ALA A 7 0.26 -1.08 -4.08
C ALA A 7 1.63 -1.58 -3.60
N THR A 8 2.08 -2.67 -4.19
CA THR A 8 3.28 -3.40 -3.77
C THR A 8 4.31 -3.39 -4.89
N HIS A 9 5.54 -3.02 -4.57
CA HIS A 9 6.61 -2.86 -5.56
C HIS A 9 7.79 -3.77 -5.26
N GLU A 10 8.36 -4.36 -6.30
CA GLU A 10 9.63 -5.06 -6.23
C GLU A 10 10.74 -4.11 -5.76
N GLN A 11 11.57 -4.60 -4.86
CA GLN A 11 12.77 -3.92 -4.39
C GLN A 11 13.97 -4.84 -4.52
N VAL A 12 15.12 -4.25 -4.81
CA VAL A 12 16.41 -4.92 -4.80
C VAL A 12 17.37 -4.17 -3.89
N ASN A 13 18.27 -4.89 -3.22
CA ASN A 13 19.36 -4.28 -2.47
C ASN A 13 20.45 -3.74 -3.42
N ARG A 14 21.50 -3.14 -2.86
CA ARG A 14 22.66 -2.62 -3.61
C ARG A 14 23.39 -3.65 -4.48
N HIS A 15 23.17 -4.95 -4.22
CA HIS A 15 23.75 -6.07 -4.96
C HIS A 15 22.79 -6.63 -6.03
N GLY A 16 21.63 -5.97 -6.25
CA GLY A 16 20.62 -6.44 -7.19
C GLY A 16 19.80 -7.62 -6.69
N GLN A 17 19.92 -8.02 -5.43
CA GLN A 17 19.17 -9.14 -4.87
C GLN A 17 17.78 -8.68 -4.42
N PRO A 18 16.71 -9.43 -4.73
CA PRO A 18 15.36 -9.10 -4.24
C PRO A 18 15.31 -9.00 -2.71
N ILE A 19 14.60 -7.99 -2.20
CA ILE A 19 14.29 -7.82 -0.77
C ILE A 19 12.77 -7.74 -0.56
N SER A 20 12.34 -7.45 0.67
CA SER A 20 10.91 -7.25 0.98
C SER A 20 10.30 -6.22 0.01
N PRO A 21 9.10 -6.45 -0.54
CA PRO A 21 8.43 -5.48 -1.39
C PRO A 21 8.16 -4.15 -0.67
N HIS A 22 8.28 -3.04 -1.39
CA HIS A 22 7.88 -1.73 -0.89
C HIS A 22 6.35 -1.60 -0.91
N TRP A 23 5.74 -1.17 0.19
CA TRP A 23 4.30 -0.93 0.27
C TRP A 23 3.96 0.56 0.20
N THR A 24 2.91 0.86 -0.55
CA THR A 24 2.34 2.21 -0.64
C THR A 24 0.81 2.14 -0.50
N ILE A 25 0.21 3.15 0.12
CA ILE A 25 -1.24 3.35 0.07
C ILE A 25 -1.55 4.08 -1.23
N VAL A 26 -2.54 3.59 -1.97
CA VAL A 26 -2.97 4.19 -3.22
C VAL A 26 -4.46 4.52 -3.17
N LEU A 27 -4.80 5.71 -3.65
CA LEU A 27 -6.19 6.16 -3.78
C LEU A 27 -6.54 6.31 -5.25
N SER A 28 -7.72 5.82 -5.63
CA SER A 28 -8.22 5.89 -7.01
C SER A 28 -9.72 6.19 -7.02
N ASN A 29 -10.22 6.78 -8.10
CA ASN A 29 -11.67 6.92 -8.31
C ASN A 29 -12.29 5.66 -8.95
N THR A 30 -11.46 4.68 -9.32
CA THR A 30 -11.88 3.46 -10.01
C THR A 30 -11.45 2.20 -9.23
N PRO A 31 -12.23 1.10 -9.30
CA PRO A 31 -11.89 -0.15 -8.60
C PRO A 31 -10.69 -0.88 -9.23
N HIS A 32 -10.32 -0.52 -10.47
CA HIS A 32 -9.26 -1.17 -11.23
C HIS A 32 -7.94 -0.40 -11.20
N PHE A 33 -7.90 0.78 -10.57
CA PHE A 33 -6.69 1.62 -10.49
C PHE A 33 -6.05 1.84 -11.86
N ASN A 34 -6.89 2.04 -12.88
CA ASN A 34 -6.48 2.29 -14.27
C ASN A 34 -6.43 3.78 -14.61
N ASP A 35 -6.75 4.63 -13.65
CA ASP A 35 -6.60 6.09 -13.65
C ASP A 35 -5.32 6.51 -12.90
N GLU A 36 -5.07 7.81 -12.87
CA GLU A 36 -4.04 8.36 -12.01
C GLU A 36 -4.41 8.12 -10.54
N VAL A 37 -3.47 7.53 -9.80
CA VAL A 37 -3.67 7.23 -8.38
C VAL A 37 -2.77 8.11 -7.52
N HIS A 38 -3.26 8.48 -6.35
CA HIS A 38 -2.47 9.20 -5.35
C HIS A 38 -1.72 8.18 -4.50
N CYS A 39 -0.38 8.22 -4.52
CA CYS A 39 0.49 7.29 -3.82
C CYS A 39 1.08 7.91 -2.54
N TYR A 40 0.95 7.21 -1.42
CA TYR A 40 1.50 7.59 -0.12
C TYR A 40 2.38 6.49 0.44
N HIS A 41 3.58 6.86 0.90
CA HIS A 41 4.52 5.91 1.48
C HIS A 41 5.55 6.62 2.34
N ILE A 42 6.25 5.83 3.16
CA ILE A 42 7.46 6.25 3.82
C ILE A 42 8.65 5.47 3.25
N VAL A 43 9.83 6.06 3.31
CA VAL A 43 11.08 5.40 2.93
C VAL A 43 12.10 5.56 4.06
N ASN A 44 12.93 4.55 4.28
CA ASN A 44 14.04 4.66 5.20
C ASN A 44 15.25 5.19 4.44
N GLN A 45 15.68 6.40 4.76
CA GLN A 45 16.89 7.03 4.22
C GLN A 45 17.80 7.41 5.39
N ASP A 46 19.07 7.71 5.16
CA ASP A 46 19.94 8.24 6.22
C ASP A 46 19.56 9.73 6.46
N PRO A 47 19.21 10.19 7.69
CA PRO A 47 19.32 9.53 9.01
C PRO A 47 18.01 8.95 9.59
N GLY A 48 16.95 8.79 8.80
CA GLY A 48 15.77 8.05 9.24
C GLY A 48 14.62 7.98 8.23
N TRP A 49 13.44 7.68 8.74
CA TRP A 49 12.24 7.59 7.93
C TRP A 49 11.81 8.96 7.41
N SER A 50 11.46 9.03 6.13
CA SER A 50 10.92 10.22 5.47
C SER A 50 9.66 9.89 4.69
N LYS A 51 8.83 10.90 4.42
CA LYS A 51 7.65 10.80 3.57
C LYS A 51 7.93 11.58 2.29
N PRO A 52 8.19 10.89 1.15
CA PRO A 52 8.34 11.56 -0.13
C PRO A 52 7.07 12.33 -0.53
N PRO A 53 7.17 13.30 -1.47
CA PRO A 53 6.00 13.97 -2.01
C PRO A 53 4.98 12.97 -2.56
N VAL A 54 3.69 13.29 -2.39
CA VAL A 54 2.59 12.51 -2.95
C VAL A 54 2.77 12.43 -4.46
N ARG A 55 2.74 11.22 -5.01
CA ARG A 55 2.86 11.00 -6.44
C ARG A 55 1.48 10.72 -7.02
N VAL A 56 1.10 11.51 -8.00
CA VAL A 56 -0.04 11.23 -8.89
C VAL A 56 0.52 10.54 -10.12
N ARG A 57 0.13 9.29 -10.37
CA ARG A 57 0.69 8.50 -11.48
C ARG A 57 -0.23 7.35 -11.91
N LEU A 58 -0.03 6.89 -13.14
CA LEU A 58 -0.50 5.58 -13.59
C LEU A 58 0.42 4.49 -13.04
N LEU A 59 -0.14 3.55 -12.26
CA LEU A 59 0.67 2.44 -11.71
C LEU A 59 1.07 1.42 -12.77
N GLN A 60 0.33 1.36 -13.89
CA GLN A 60 0.58 0.46 -15.01
C GLN A 60 1.96 0.70 -15.64
N ASP A 61 2.46 1.94 -15.57
CA ASP A 61 3.76 2.32 -16.13
C ASP A 61 4.93 2.02 -15.19
N SER A 62 4.66 1.57 -13.95
CA SER A 62 5.71 1.27 -12.97
C SER A 62 6.30 -0.12 -13.25
N PRO A 63 7.56 -0.25 -13.72
CA PRO A 63 8.12 -1.55 -14.07
C PRO A 63 8.27 -2.48 -12.86
N THR A 64 8.34 -1.90 -11.65
CA THR A 64 8.49 -2.62 -10.39
C THR A 64 7.16 -3.01 -9.73
N ILE A 65 5.99 -2.61 -10.26
CA ILE A 65 4.72 -2.98 -9.62
C ILE A 65 4.54 -4.51 -9.66
N ILE A 66 4.20 -5.08 -8.51
CA ILE A 66 3.76 -6.48 -8.40
C ILE A 66 2.25 -6.54 -8.62
N GLY A 67 1.52 -5.67 -7.90
CA GLY A 67 0.08 -5.50 -8.03
C GLY A 67 -0.49 -4.69 -6.87
N ILE A 68 -1.81 -4.64 -6.80
CA ILE A 68 -2.57 -3.87 -5.81
C ILE A 68 -3.50 -4.80 -5.05
N VAL A 69 -3.49 -4.68 -3.73
CA VAL A 69 -4.49 -5.29 -2.87
C VAL A 69 -5.54 -4.22 -2.54
N LEU A 70 -6.74 -4.33 -3.10
CA LEU A 70 -7.88 -3.47 -2.80
C LEU A 70 -8.31 -3.71 -1.35
N VAL A 71 -8.36 -2.62 -0.57
CA VAL A 71 -8.71 -2.63 0.85
C VAL A 71 -10.18 -2.28 1.04
N ALA A 72 -10.61 -1.13 0.50
CA ALA A 72 -11.95 -0.60 0.76
C ALA A 72 -12.43 0.35 -0.34
N HIS A 73 -13.74 0.52 -0.41
CA HIS A 73 -14.42 1.60 -1.11
C HIS A 73 -15.09 2.50 -0.06
N VAL A 74 -14.69 3.76 0.01
CA VAL A 74 -15.01 4.63 1.15
C VAL A 74 -15.89 5.80 0.73
N ALA A 75 -16.76 6.25 1.64
CA ALA A 75 -17.68 7.35 1.37
C ALA A 75 -16.96 8.72 1.35
N GLN A 76 -15.83 8.82 2.04
CA GLN A 76 -15.05 10.03 2.24
C GLN A 76 -14.56 10.59 0.89
N PRO A 77 -14.69 11.90 0.65
CA PRO A 77 -14.16 12.55 -0.54
C PRO A 77 -12.64 12.36 -0.69
N MET A 78 -12.15 12.30 -1.94
CA MET A 78 -10.72 12.19 -2.25
C MET A 78 -9.86 13.25 -1.51
N PRO A 79 -10.22 14.55 -1.48
CA PRO A 79 -9.41 15.56 -0.80
C PRO A 79 -9.25 15.33 0.72
N GLU A 80 -10.25 14.74 1.37
CA GLU A 80 -10.18 14.43 2.80
C GLU A 80 -9.25 13.26 3.08
N LEU A 81 -9.29 12.22 2.24
CA LEU A 81 -8.36 11.10 2.32
C LEU A 81 -6.92 11.55 1.99
N ASP A 82 -6.78 12.40 0.98
CA ASP A 82 -5.48 12.97 0.61
C ASP A 82 -4.87 13.71 1.80
N ALA A 83 -5.65 14.61 2.43
CA ALA A 83 -5.23 15.34 3.60
C ALA A 83 -4.87 14.40 4.77
N TYR A 84 -5.67 13.36 4.99
CA TYR A 84 -5.42 12.36 6.03
C TYR A 84 -4.09 11.63 5.81
N PHE A 85 -3.87 11.02 4.65
CA PHE A 85 -2.64 10.26 4.40
C PHE A 85 -1.40 11.15 4.23
N ALA A 86 -1.57 12.39 3.73
CA ALA A 86 -0.51 13.39 3.74
C ALA A 86 -0.10 13.77 5.18
N ALA A 87 -1.07 13.90 6.11
CA ALA A 87 -0.82 14.24 7.51
C ALA A 87 -0.41 13.05 8.40
N ALA A 88 -0.59 11.80 7.94
CA ALA A 88 -0.22 10.61 8.70
C ALA A 88 1.23 10.69 9.24
N PRO A 89 1.51 10.40 10.52
CA PRO A 89 2.86 10.52 11.06
C PRO A 89 3.84 9.53 10.40
N LEU A 90 5.14 9.82 10.48
CA LEU A 90 6.20 8.93 10.01
C LEU A 90 6.31 7.66 10.85
N CYS A 91 6.05 7.79 12.15
CA CYS A 91 6.03 6.70 13.13
C CYS A 91 4.80 6.85 14.02
N TYR A 92 4.18 5.73 14.38
CA TYR A 92 3.06 5.71 15.31
C TYR A 92 3.56 5.35 16.71
N ARG A 93 2.92 5.91 17.75
CA ARG A 93 3.31 5.63 19.14
C ARG A 93 3.11 4.17 19.53
N GLN A 94 2.09 3.53 18.96
CA GLN A 94 1.77 2.12 19.15
C GLN A 94 1.72 1.46 17.78
N ASP A 95 2.60 0.49 17.56
CA ASP A 95 2.57 -0.33 16.35
C ASP A 95 1.49 -1.40 16.48
N ARG A 96 0.48 -1.34 15.62
CA ARG A 96 -0.64 -2.28 15.54
C ARG A 96 -0.47 -3.32 14.42
N SER A 97 0.64 -3.28 13.68
CA SER A 97 0.89 -4.16 12.55
C SER A 97 1.22 -5.60 12.94
N GLY A 98 1.62 -5.82 14.20
CA GLY A 98 2.13 -7.12 14.67
C GLY A 98 3.55 -7.42 14.19
N LEU A 99 4.20 -6.51 13.44
CA LEU A 99 5.57 -6.67 12.98
C LEU A 99 6.57 -6.34 14.09
N PHE A 100 7.70 -7.05 14.10
CA PHE A 100 8.75 -6.87 15.11
C PHE A 100 9.54 -5.58 14.93
N MET A 101 9.57 -5.02 13.72
CA MET A 101 10.35 -3.83 13.40
C MET A 101 9.52 -2.84 12.57
N TRP A 102 9.79 -1.55 12.78
CA TRP A 102 9.18 -0.50 12.00
C TRP A 102 9.62 -0.59 10.53
N SER A 103 8.66 -0.51 9.62
CA SER A 103 8.87 -0.67 8.19
C SER A 103 7.79 0.08 7.38
N CYS A 104 7.90 0.09 6.06
CA CYS A 104 6.85 0.67 5.22
C CYS A 104 5.53 -0.11 5.32
N GLU A 105 5.60 -1.43 5.47
CA GLU A 105 4.47 -2.32 5.70
C GLU A 105 3.78 -1.99 7.03
N SER A 106 4.57 -1.84 8.10
CA SER A 106 4.05 -1.42 9.40
C SER A 106 3.36 -0.03 9.32
N TRP A 107 3.98 0.94 8.63
CA TRP A 107 3.37 2.27 8.45
C TRP A 107 2.04 2.21 7.71
N VAL A 108 1.96 1.45 6.61
CA VAL A 108 0.71 1.27 5.84
C VAL A 108 -0.39 0.68 6.73
N ILE A 109 -0.08 -0.38 7.49
CA ILE A 109 -1.05 -1.04 8.36
C ILE A 109 -1.53 -0.10 9.46
N ASN A 110 -0.63 0.65 10.09
CA ASN A 110 -0.99 1.60 11.14
C ASN A 110 -1.82 2.77 10.60
N ALA A 111 -1.48 3.33 9.43
CA ALA A 111 -2.25 4.40 8.81
C ALA A 111 -3.68 3.98 8.44
N LEU A 112 -3.84 2.75 7.94
CA LEU A 112 -5.15 2.18 7.67
C LEU A 112 -5.89 1.83 8.97
N SER A 113 -5.20 1.33 10.00
CA SER A 113 -5.83 1.01 11.29
C SER A 113 -6.39 2.25 11.99
N VAL A 114 -5.68 3.37 11.97
CA VAL A 114 -6.18 4.63 12.54
C VAL A 114 -7.38 5.16 11.74
N LEU A 115 -7.41 4.96 10.42
CA LEU A 115 -8.56 5.31 9.61
C LEU A 115 -9.76 4.41 9.94
N ALA A 116 -9.50 3.11 10.17
CA ALA A 116 -10.52 2.13 10.54
C ALA A 116 -11.12 2.39 11.93
N ASP A 117 -10.37 2.99 12.86
CA ASP A 117 -10.92 3.44 14.15
C ASP A 117 -12.02 4.50 13.95
N ALA A 118 -11.88 5.37 12.94
CA ALA A 118 -12.88 6.38 12.58
C ALA A 118 -13.96 5.84 11.62
N GLN A 119 -13.71 4.69 10.97
CA GLN A 119 -14.56 4.11 9.93
C GLN A 119 -14.73 2.60 10.16
N PRO A 120 -15.70 2.19 11.00
CA PRO A 120 -15.98 0.79 11.24
C PRO A 120 -16.23 0.03 9.94
N GLY A 121 -15.53 -1.08 9.74
CA GLY A 121 -15.63 -1.92 8.54
C GLY A 121 -14.67 -1.54 7.41
N LEU A 122 -13.79 -0.54 7.58
CA LEU A 122 -12.76 -0.22 6.58
C LEU A 122 -11.81 -1.42 6.32
N LEU A 123 -11.35 -2.08 7.38
CA LEU A 123 -10.51 -3.27 7.26
C LEU A 123 -11.37 -4.53 7.39
N PRO A 124 -11.22 -5.52 6.48
CA PRO A 124 -11.94 -6.80 6.56
C PRO A 124 -11.37 -7.72 7.65
N VAL A 125 -10.20 -7.40 8.20
CA VAL A 125 -9.51 -8.15 9.25
C VAL A 125 -8.92 -7.19 10.28
N ARG A 126 -8.55 -7.71 11.46
CA ARG A 126 -7.82 -6.94 12.48
C ARG A 126 -6.44 -6.50 11.93
N ALA A 127 -5.94 -5.35 12.39
CA ALA A 127 -4.73 -4.72 11.87
C ALA A 127 -3.52 -5.66 11.88
N GLU A 128 -3.34 -6.44 12.95
CA GLU A 128 -2.24 -7.39 13.11
C GLU A 128 -2.26 -8.55 12.10
N HIS A 129 -3.38 -8.79 11.42
CA HIS A 129 -3.51 -9.83 10.40
C HIS A 129 -3.43 -9.28 8.97
N VAL A 130 -3.39 -7.95 8.79
CA VAL A 130 -3.31 -7.33 7.45
C VAL A 130 -2.00 -7.74 6.77
N TYR A 131 -0.90 -7.82 7.51
CA TYR A 131 0.40 -8.18 6.95
C TYR A 131 0.36 -9.54 6.24
N GLU A 132 -0.10 -10.58 6.95
CA GLU A 132 -0.17 -11.95 6.45
C GLU A 132 -1.08 -12.07 5.23
N ARG A 133 -2.22 -11.37 5.25
CA ARG A 133 -3.19 -11.34 4.14
C ARG A 133 -2.60 -10.70 2.89
N VAL A 134 -2.02 -9.51 3.02
CA VAL A 134 -1.38 -8.82 1.89
C VAL A 134 -0.20 -9.63 1.37
N HIS A 135 0.62 -10.20 2.25
CA HIS A 135 1.76 -11.03 1.84
C HIS A 135 1.33 -12.27 1.04
N ALA A 136 0.27 -12.96 1.46
CA ALA A 136 -0.28 -14.08 0.70
C ALA A 136 -0.75 -13.64 -0.70
N ARG A 137 -1.37 -12.46 -0.81
CA ARG A 137 -1.76 -11.88 -2.10
C ARG A 137 -0.57 -11.50 -2.98
N ILE A 138 0.50 -10.95 -2.41
CA ILE A 138 1.74 -10.63 -3.15
C ILE A 138 2.30 -11.91 -3.80
N GLU A 139 2.37 -13.01 -3.06
CA GLU A 139 2.90 -14.27 -3.58
C GLU A 139 2.02 -14.85 -4.70
N GLU A 140 0.70 -14.74 -4.58
CA GLU A 140 -0.26 -15.09 -5.64
C GLU A 140 -0.03 -14.23 -6.90
N MET A 141 0.10 -12.91 -6.75
CA MET A 141 0.32 -11.98 -7.86
C MET A 141 1.67 -12.23 -8.56
N ARG A 142 2.74 -12.49 -7.80
CA ARG A 142 4.05 -12.89 -8.35
C ARG A 142 3.98 -14.18 -9.14
N ARG A 143 3.19 -15.16 -8.69
CA ARG A 143 2.98 -16.41 -9.45
C ARG A 143 2.26 -16.13 -10.77
N LEU A 144 1.19 -15.33 -10.75
CA LEU A 144 0.44 -14.96 -11.96
C LEU A 144 1.30 -14.18 -12.96
N LYS A 145 2.09 -13.21 -12.50
CA LYS A 145 2.99 -12.40 -13.35
C LYS A 145 4.08 -13.26 -14.02
N ARG A 146 4.53 -14.34 -13.38
CA ARG A 146 5.47 -15.30 -14.00
C ARG A 146 4.82 -16.20 -15.04
N GLN A 147 3.53 -16.49 -14.92
CA GLN A 147 2.78 -17.36 -15.83
C GLN A 147 2.20 -16.59 -17.01
N SER A 148 1.96 -15.29 -16.85
CA SER A 148 1.39 -14.43 -17.87
C SER A 148 2.48 -13.64 -18.59
N SER A 149 2.52 -13.71 -19.92
CA SER A 149 3.33 -12.79 -20.74
C SER A 149 2.74 -11.36 -20.76
N SER A 150 1.66 -11.10 -20.03
CA SER A 150 0.95 -9.82 -20.01
C SER A 150 1.47 -8.90 -18.91
N SER A 151 1.81 -7.67 -19.28
CA SER A 151 2.14 -6.56 -18.37
C SER A 151 0.92 -5.96 -17.65
N ARG A 152 -0.19 -6.72 -17.52
CA ARG A 152 -1.43 -6.19 -16.94
C ARG A 152 -1.29 -6.05 -15.43
N LEU A 153 -1.71 -4.90 -14.91
CA LEU A 153 -1.81 -4.65 -13.49
C LEU A 153 -2.75 -5.68 -12.84
N VAL A 154 -2.27 -6.36 -11.81
CA VAL A 154 -3.07 -7.32 -11.04
C VAL A 154 -3.67 -6.60 -9.84
N VAL A 155 -4.99 -6.68 -9.71
CA VAL A 155 -5.74 -6.14 -8.56
C VAL A 155 -6.47 -7.31 -7.89
N THR A 156 -6.33 -7.44 -6.58
CA THR A 156 -6.98 -8.48 -5.77
C THR A 156 -7.56 -7.89 -4.50
N ASN A 157 -8.54 -8.55 -3.86
CA ASN A 157 -9.13 -8.08 -2.61
C ASN A 157 -8.31 -8.54 -1.40
N LEU A 158 -8.27 -7.69 -0.38
CA LEU A 158 -7.72 -8.03 0.93
C LEU A 158 -8.47 -9.17 1.60
#